data_AF-A0A3D8VQN8-F1
#
_entry.id   AF-A0A3D8VQN8-F1
#
_cell.length_a   1.000
_cell.length_b   1.000
_cell.length_c   1.000
_cell.angle_alpha   90.00
_cell.angle_beta   90.00
_cell.angle_gamma   90.00
#
_symmetry.space_group_name_H-M   'P 1'
#
loop_
_entity.id
_entity.type
_entity.pdbx_description
1 polymer ?
#
loop_
_entity_poly.entity_id
_entity_poly.type
_entity_poly.pdbx_seq_one_letter_code
_entity_poly.pdbx_strand_id
1 'polypeptide(L)'
;MDILIFPYHDWRKHEKEGPRGRDLHLILSMINKESTNRILVINRPNSLAEAIKNREKKLPTYGKKIEGDDKFYRLSKINEKLFILDFFVLDLIKPVLLKRKWWAEVYSSKKIFNIIQRVYKSYLQNPITLTFNPFAYQIIKLISPDYLVYDIFDDFSDHPRFNSIEKNTAKSGMNYLIENSNKMIAVSNHFIDNLPSKNTLMVSNGFSSNFLKTEFKNTDLSNIDGPIVGYSGRISKRLNIQLLLKLISTLPHVSFVFIGEVYDE
;
A
#
# COMPACT_ATOMS: atom_id res chain seq x y z
N MET A 1 -18.41 5.67 12.89
CA MET A 1 -18.25 5.66 11.42
C MET A 1 -17.78 4.30 10.99
N ASP A 2 -18.32 3.82 9.88
CA ASP A 2 -17.86 2.62 9.20
C ASP A 2 -16.92 3.00 8.05
N ILE A 3 -15.93 2.16 7.77
CA ILE A 3 -14.90 2.46 6.77
C ILE A 3 -14.68 1.25 5.85
N LEU A 4 -14.77 1.49 4.55
CA LEU A 4 -14.40 0.53 3.51
C LEU A 4 -13.02 0.90 2.99
N ILE A 5 -12.05 -0.02 3.05
CA ILE A 5 -10.65 0.27 2.73
C ILE A 5 -10.15 -0.57 1.56
N PHE A 6 -9.58 0.08 0.56
CA PHE A 6 -8.80 -0.53 -0.52
C PHE A 6 -7.31 -0.20 -0.33
N PRO A 7 -6.54 -1.03 0.38
CA PRO A 7 -5.13 -0.78 0.60
C PRO A 7 -4.30 -1.08 -0.65
N TYR A 8 -3.10 -0.51 -0.73
CA TYR A 8 -2.16 -0.85 -1.79
C TYR A 8 -1.43 -2.16 -1.46
N HIS A 9 -1.03 -2.33 -0.19
CA HIS A 9 -0.49 -3.57 0.33
C HIS A 9 -1.61 -4.43 0.94
N ASP A 10 -1.61 -5.73 0.63
CA ASP A 10 -2.57 -6.64 1.25
C ASP A 10 -2.20 -6.94 2.71
N TRP A 11 -3.20 -7.41 3.45
CA TRP A 11 -3.03 -7.85 4.83
C TRP A 11 -2.00 -9.00 4.97
N ARG A 12 -1.77 -9.79 3.92
CA ARG A 12 -0.80 -10.91 3.92
C ARG A 12 0.61 -10.40 4.08
N LYS A 13 0.94 -9.35 3.32
CA LYS A 13 2.23 -8.69 3.39
C LYS A 13 2.45 -8.12 4.79
N HIS A 14 1.41 -7.57 5.41
CA HIS A 14 1.48 -7.04 6.76
C HIS A 14 1.74 -8.12 7.81
N GLU A 15 1.10 -9.28 7.73
CA GLU A 15 1.37 -10.42 8.61
C GLU A 15 2.81 -10.93 8.47
N LYS A 16 3.36 -10.90 7.24
CA LYS A 16 4.71 -11.41 6.95
C LYS A 16 5.82 -10.43 7.29
N GLU A 17 5.66 -9.15 6.95
CA GLU A 17 6.72 -8.13 7.00
C GLU A 17 6.56 -7.16 8.20
N GLY A 18 5.42 -7.20 8.87
CA GLY A 18 5.04 -6.26 9.92
C GLY A 18 4.50 -4.92 9.41
N PRO A 19 4.21 -3.97 10.33
CA PRO A 19 3.66 -2.67 10.01
C PRO A 19 4.74 -1.74 9.42
N ARG A 20 5.02 -1.89 8.12
CA ARG A 20 5.97 -1.03 7.38
C ARG A 20 5.29 -0.04 6.43
N GLY A 21 4.04 -0.31 6.06
CA GLY A 21 3.29 0.45 5.07
C GLY A 21 2.47 1.57 5.69
N ARG A 22 2.45 2.74 5.03
CA ARG A 22 1.61 3.89 5.42
C ARG A 22 0.13 3.51 5.51
N ASP A 23 -0.36 2.74 4.55
CA ASP A 23 -1.72 2.21 4.53
C ASP A 23 -2.04 1.45 5.82
N LEU A 24 -1.17 0.53 6.26
CA LEU A 24 -1.39 -0.18 7.52
C LEU A 24 -1.35 0.74 8.74
N HIS A 25 -0.39 1.66 8.82
CA HIS A 25 -0.30 2.58 9.96
C HIS A 25 -1.58 3.42 10.12
N LEU A 26 -2.16 3.86 9.00
CA LEU A 26 -3.42 4.59 9.01
C LEU A 26 -4.59 3.68 9.39
N ILE A 27 -4.67 2.46 8.86
CA ILE A 27 -5.68 1.47 9.25
C ILE A 27 -5.64 1.21 10.77
N LEU A 28 -4.46 0.91 11.32
CA LEU A 28 -4.26 0.68 12.76
C LEU A 28 -4.62 1.90 13.60
N SER A 29 -4.27 3.10 13.12
CA SER A 29 -4.64 4.35 13.80
C SER A 29 -6.15 4.55 13.85
N MET A 30 -6.87 4.20 12.78
CA MET A 30 -8.33 4.30 12.73
C MET A 30 -9.03 3.27 13.62
N ILE A 31 -8.50 2.05 13.74
CA ILE A 31 -9.03 1.02 14.65
C ILE A 31 -9.07 1.53 16.09
N ASN A 32 -8.04 2.28 16.50
CA ASN A 32 -7.90 2.81 17.85
C ASN A 32 -8.80 4.02 18.16
N LYS A 33 -9.54 4.56 17.18
CA LYS A 33 -10.46 5.67 17.43
C LYS A 33 -11.81 5.15 17.94
N GLU A 34 -12.34 5.79 18.99
CA GLU A 34 -13.68 5.51 19.52
C GLU A 34 -14.77 5.77 18.48
N SER A 35 -14.60 6.81 17.67
CA SER A 35 -15.50 7.15 16.57
C SER A 35 -15.57 6.09 15.46
N THR A 36 -14.63 5.14 15.42
CA THR A 36 -14.62 4.04 14.45
C THR A 36 -15.41 2.86 14.98
N ASN A 37 -16.45 2.46 14.23
CA ASN A 37 -17.29 1.32 14.54
C ASN A 37 -16.76 0.07 13.84
N ARG A 38 -16.79 0.02 12.50
CA ARG A 38 -16.26 -1.11 11.72
C ARG A 38 -15.36 -0.66 10.57
N ILE A 39 -14.38 -1.48 10.27
CA ILE A 39 -13.47 -1.36 9.14
C ILE A 39 -13.53 -2.66 8.36
N LEU A 40 -13.85 -2.57 7.06
CA LEU A 40 -13.72 -3.67 6.11
C LEU A 40 -12.58 -3.37 5.15
N VAL A 41 -11.52 -4.18 5.20
CA VAL A 41 -10.41 -4.12 4.25
C VAL A 41 -10.68 -5.10 3.11
N ILE A 42 -10.61 -4.60 1.88
CA ILE A 42 -10.73 -5.38 0.66
C ILE A 42 -9.33 -5.67 0.14
N ASN A 43 -8.81 -6.87 0.40
CA ASN A 43 -7.48 -7.24 -0.08
C ASN A 43 -7.42 -7.24 -1.62
N ARG A 44 -6.21 -7.07 -2.16
CA ARG A 44 -5.97 -7.27 -3.58
C ARG A 44 -6.28 -8.71 -3.98
N PRO A 45 -6.74 -8.95 -5.22
CA PRO A 45 -6.99 -10.31 -5.70
C PRO A 45 -5.71 -11.15 -5.63
N ASN A 46 -5.85 -12.40 -5.19
CA ASN A 46 -4.78 -13.39 -5.26
C ASN A 46 -5.00 -14.35 -6.41
N SER A 47 -3.94 -14.60 -7.18
CA SER A 47 -3.98 -15.54 -8.29
C SER A 47 -3.45 -16.93 -7.91
N LEU A 48 -3.78 -17.94 -8.74
CA LEU A 48 -3.13 -19.25 -8.63
C LEU A 48 -1.62 -19.15 -8.91
N ALA A 49 -1.21 -18.27 -9.83
CA ALA A 49 0.19 -18.03 -10.15
C ALA A 49 0.99 -17.54 -8.93
N GLU A 50 0.47 -16.54 -8.21
CA GLU A 50 1.08 -16.00 -7.00
C GLU A 50 1.09 -17.03 -5.86
N ALA A 51 -0.01 -17.76 -5.67
CA ALA A 51 -0.09 -18.80 -4.64
C ALA A 51 0.98 -19.89 -4.85
N ILE A 52 1.21 -20.33 -6.10
CA ILE A 52 2.26 -21.31 -6.42
C ILE A 52 3.65 -20.69 -6.23
N LYS A 53 3.89 -19.51 -6.80
CA LYS A 53 5.20 -18.82 -6.76
C LYS A 53 5.65 -18.54 -5.32
N ASN A 54 4.75 -18.02 -4.49
CA ASN A 54 5.06 -17.62 -3.12
C ASN A 54 4.87 -18.77 -2.11
N ARG A 55 4.39 -19.93 -2.56
CA ARG A 55 3.98 -21.07 -1.69
C ARG A 55 2.97 -20.63 -0.61
N GLU A 56 2.07 -19.72 -0.98
CA GLU A 56 1.09 -19.12 -0.09
C GLU A 56 -0.26 -19.84 -0.19
N LYS A 57 -1.04 -19.80 0.90
CA LYS A 57 -2.42 -20.26 0.89
C LYS A 57 -3.23 -19.41 -0.10
N LYS A 58 -4.08 -20.06 -0.90
CA LYS A 58 -5.00 -19.39 -1.85
C LYS A 58 -5.82 -18.29 -1.16
N LEU A 59 -6.41 -18.66 -0.03
CA LEU A 59 -7.10 -17.77 0.90
C LEU A 59 -6.48 -17.97 2.30
N PRO A 60 -5.77 -16.96 2.83
CA PRO A 60 -5.23 -17.01 4.17
C PRO A 60 -6.35 -17.05 5.21
N THR A 61 -6.03 -17.51 6.41
CA THR A 61 -6.92 -17.41 7.57
C THR A 61 -6.36 -16.33 8.46
N TYR A 62 -7.14 -15.28 8.69
CA TYR A 62 -6.85 -14.32 9.74
C TYR A 62 -7.95 -14.40 10.79
N GLY A 63 -7.57 -14.41 12.06
CA GLY A 63 -8.53 -14.49 13.18
C GLY A 63 -9.62 -15.56 12.94
N LYS A 64 -10.88 -15.16 13.06
CA LYS A 64 -12.05 -16.03 12.89
C LYS A 64 -12.70 -15.84 11.51
N LYS A 65 -12.94 -16.94 10.79
CA LYS A 65 -13.77 -16.94 9.57
C LYS A 65 -15.22 -16.59 9.91
N ILE A 66 -15.80 -15.65 9.18
CA ILE A 66 -17.20 -15.25 9.31
C ILE A 66 -18.06 -15.82 8.20
N GLU A 67 -17.63 -15.67 6.94
CA GLU A 67 -18.31 -16.24 5.77
C GLU A 67 -17.33 -16.52 4.63
N GLY A 68 -17.81 -17.20 3.58
CA GLY A 68 -17.03 -17.55 2.40
C GLY A 68 -17.00 -19.06 2.13
N ASP A 69 -16.75 -19.41 0.88
CA ASP A 69 -16.71 -20.81 0.39
C ASP A 69 -15.30 -21.42 0.41
N ASP A 70 -14.29 -20.65 0.84
CA ASP A 70 -12.87 -21.04 0.86
C ASP A 70 -12.28 -21.47 -0.49
N LYS A 71 -13.02 -21.23 -1.58
CA LYS A 71 -12.59 -21.47 -2.96
C LYS A 71 -12.36 -20.17 -3.71
N PHE A 72 -13.23 -19.19 -3.50
CA PHE A 72 -13.27 -17.93 -4.24
C PHE A 72 -13.10 -16.71 -3.35
N TYR A 73 -13.68 -16.71 -2.15
CA TYR A 73 -13.54 -15.60 -1.23
C TYR A 73 -13.67 -16.06 0.23
N ARG A 74 -13.16 -15.22 1.13
CA ARG A 74 -13.28 -15.41 2.58
C ARG A 74 -13.38 -14.06 3.27
N LEU A 75 -14.33 -13.95 4.19
CA LEU A 75 -14.39 -12.87 5.15
C LEU A 75 -13.87 -13.34 6.50
N SER A 76 -12.86 -12.64 7.01
CA SER A 76 -12.20 -12.90 8.29
C SER A 76 -12.42 -11.73 9.25
N LYS A 77 -12.75 -12.03 10.52
CA LYS A 77 -12.76 -11.08 11.63
C LYS A 77 -11.44 -11.16 12.38
N ILE A 78 -10.69 -10.07 12.40
CA ILE A 78 -9.44 -9.94 13.15
C ILE A 78 -9.74 -9.60 14.60
N ASN A 79 -10.62 -8.62 14.80
CA ASN A 79 -11.10 -8.16 16.10
C ASN A 79 -12.51 -7.56 15.95
N GLU A 80 -13.05 -6.97 17.01
CA GLU A 80 -14.42 -6.42 17.01
C GLU A 80 -14.67 -5.34 15.94
N LYS A 81 -13.63 -4.61 15.54
CA LYS A 81 -13.74 -3.52 14.56
C LYS A 81 -13.22 -3.88 13.17
N LEU A 82 -12.29 -4.82 13.04
CA LEU A 82 -11.55 -5.07 11.79
C LEU A 82 -11.96 -6.39 11.13
N PHE A 83 -12.39 -6.27 9.87
CA PHE A 83 -12.75 -7.36 8.97
C PHE A 83 -11.91 -7.29 7.70
N ILE A 84 -11.47 -8.45 7.20
CA ILE A 84 -10.67 -8.56 5.98
C ILE A 84 -11.40 -9.47 5.00
N LEU A 85 -11.60 -8.99 3.78
CA LEU A 85 -12.17 -9.77 2.67
C LEU A 85 -11.08 -10.10 1.67
N ASP A 86 -10.79 -11.39 1.53
CA ASP A 86 -9.90 -11.94 0.51
C ASP A 86 -10.67 -12.54 -0.67
N PHE A 87 -10.06 -12.46 -1.85
CA PHE A 87 -10.54 -13.15 -3.04
C PHE A 87 -9.41 -13.96 -3.68
N PHE A 88 -9.81 -15.06 -4.28
CA PHE A 88 -8.96 -15.92 -5.06
C PHE A 88 -9.54 -16.10 -6.46
N VAL A 89 -8.70 -15.87 -7.47
CA VAL A 89 -9.05 -16.00 -8.88
C VAL A 89 -8.17 -17.09 -9.49
N LEU A 90 -8.81 -18.06 -10.13
CA LEU A 90 -8.16 -19.15 -10.86
C LEU A 90 -7.57 -18.63 -12.18
N ASP A 91 -6.48 -17.89 -12.07
CA ASP A 91 -5.74 -17.35 -13.21
C ASP A 91 -4.24 -17.62 -13.04
N LEU A 92 -3.62 -18.09 -14.11
CA LEU A 92 -2.19 -18.44 -14.15
C LEU A 92 -1.40 -17.48 -15.05
N ILE A 93 -2.00 -17.08 -16.18
CA ILE A 93 -1.28 -16.41 -17.27
C ILE A 93 -1.41 -14.89 -17.13
N LYS A 94 -2.63 -14.38 -16.96
CA LYS A 94 -2.84 -12.92 -16.93
C LYS A 94 -2.16 -12.21 -15.75
N PRO A 95 -2.08 -12.77 -14.52
CA PRO A 95 -1.37 -12.12 -13.42
C PRO A 95 0.10 -11.88 -13.74
N VAL A 96 0.73 -12.80 -14.49
CA VAL A 96 2.14 -12.70 -14.89
C VAL A 96 2.32 -11.66 -16.00
N LEU A 97 1.46 -11.68 -17.02
CA LEU A 97 1.57 -10.78 -18.17
C LEU A 97 1.15 -9.33 -17.85
N LEU A 98 0.01 -9.18 -17.16
CA LEU A 98 -0.62 -7.89 -16.90
C LEU A 98 -0.21 -7.27 -15.55
N LYS A 99 0.38 -8.08 -14.64
CA LYS A 99 0.84 -7.61 -13.32
C LYS A 99 -0.26 -6.83 -12.60
N ARG A 100 -0.02 -5.57 -12.20
CA ARG A 100 -1.01 -4.76 -11.45
C ARG A 100 -2.22 -4.35 -12.28
N LYS A 101 -2.13 -4.32 -13.62
CA LYS A 101 -3.31 -4.14 -14.48
C LYS A 101 -4.32 -5.27 -14.28
N TRP A 102 -3.85 -6.50 -14.02
CA TRP A 102 -4.73 -7.63 -13.71
C TRP A 102 -5.62 -7.35 -12.50
N TRP A 103 -5.14 -6.63 -11.48
CA TRP A 103 -5.96 -6.25 -10.34
C TRP A 103 -7.15 -5.41 -10.75
N ALA A 104 -6.93 -4.39 -11.59
CA ALA A 104 -8.00 -3.57 -12.14
C ALA A 104 -9.00 -4.45 -12.91
N GLU A 105 -8.53 -5.32 -13.81
CA GLU A 105 -9.42 -6.22 -14.57
C GLU A 105 -10.28 -7.11 -13.65
N VAL A 106 -9.69 -7.69 -12.62
CA VAL A 106 -10.45 -8.49 -11.65
C VAL A 106 -11.49 -7.65 -10.91
N TYR A 107 -11.13 -6.44 -10.52
CA TYR A 107 -12.03 -5.49 -9.86
C TYR A 107 -13.20 -5.03 -10.75
N SER A 108 -13.06 -5.03 -12.08
CA SER A 108 -14.19 -4.79 -12.99
C SER A 108 -15.13 -5.99 -13.16
N SER A 109 -14.75 -7.17 -12.69
CA SER A 109 -15.58 -8.36 -12.92
C SER A 109 -16.86 -8.31 -12.10
N LYS A 110 -18.00 -8.60 -12.75
CA LYS A 110 -19.33 -8.64 -12.10
C LYS A 110 -19.35 -9.58 -10.89
N LYS A 111 -18.63 -10.71 -10.96
CA LYS A 111 -18.53 -11.66 -9.85
C LYS A 111 -17.89 -11.03 -8.61
N ILE A 112 -16.73 -10.37 -8.77
CA ILE A 112 -16.03 -9.73 -7.65
C ILE A 112 -16.82 -8.54 -7.12
N PHE A 113 -17.40 -7.73 -8.00
CA PHE A 113 -18.30 -6.65 -7.61
C PHE A 113 -19.47 -7.15 -6.75
N ASN A 114 -20.17 -8.20 -7.19
CA ASN A 114 -21.30 -8.74 -6.44
C ASN A 114 -20.90 -9.26 -5.05
N ILE A 115 -19.72 -9.88 -4.92
CA ILE A 115 -19.22 -10.34 -3.62
C ILE A 115 -18.90 -9.15 -2.71
N ILE A 116 -18.11 -8.18 -3.21
CA ILE A 116 -17.77 -6.97 -2.45
C ILE A 116 -19.05 -6.23 -2.04
N GLN A 117 -19.99 -6.07 -2.97
CA GLN A 117 -21.24 -5.37 -2.73
C GLN A 117 -22.09 -6.05 -1.66
N ARG A 118 -22.26 -7.37 -1.75
CA ARG A 118 -22.99 -8.15 -0.74
C ARG A 118 -22.33 -8.03 0.63
N VAL A 119 -21.00 -8.17 0.70
CA VAL A 119 -20.28 -8.08 1.98
C VAL A 119 -20.38 -6.67 2.55
N TYR A 120 -19.96 -5.63 1.82
CA TYR A 120 -19.91 -4.29 2.42
C TYR A 120 -21.31 -3.83 2.87
N LYS A 121 -22.39 -4.13 2.12
CA LYS A 121 -23.76 -3.79 2.51
C LYS A 121 -24.26 -4.54 3.75
N SER A 122 -23.74 -5.76 3.99
CA SER A 122 -24.14 -6.56 5.15
C SER A 122 -23.40 -6.17 6.43
N TYR A 123 -22.19 -5.61 6.30
CA TYR A 123 -21.31 -5.36 7.45
C TYR A 123 -21.13 -3.88 7.80
N LEU A 124 -21.33 -2.98 6.84
CA LEU A 124 -21.13 -1.54 7.00
C LEU A 124 -22.42 -0.77 6.74
N GLN A 125 -22.60 0.34 7.46
CA GLN A 125 -23.66 1.32 7.25
C GLN A 125 -23.07 2.66 6.83
N ASN A 126 -23.45 3.16 5.64
CA ASN A 126 -22.99 4.42 5.06
C ASN A 126 -21.48 4.67 5.23
N PRO A 127 -20.61 3.75 4.76
CA PRO A 127 -19.20 3.81 5.07
C PRO A 127 -18.48 4.92 4.31
N ILE A 128 -17.45 5.48 4.94
CA ILE A 128 -16.43 6.24 4.23
C ILE A 128 -15.58 5.24 3.44
N THR A 129 -15.43 5.44 2.13
CA THR A 129 -14.51 4.66 1.32
C THR A 129 -13.15 5.33 1.31
N LEU A 130 -12.13 4.65 1.81
CA LEU A 130 -10.73 5.08 1.79
C LEU A 130 -9.94 4.19 0.86
N THR A 131 -9.21 4.77 -0.08
CA THR A 131 -8.31 4.02 -0.96
C THR A 131 -6.90 4.58 -0.94
N PHE A 132 -5.95 3.66 -1.00
CA PHE A 132 -4.52 3.89 -1.22
C PHE A 132 -4.09 3.37 -2.61
N ASN A 133 -5.02 2.72 -3.31
CA ASN A 133 -4.72 1.84 -4.42
C ASN A 133 -5.38 2.37 -5.71
N PRO A 134 -4.60 2.96 -6.64
CA PRO A 134 -5.15 3.45 -7.90
C PRO A 134 -5.71 2.32 -8.76
N PHE A 135 -5.29 1.07 -8.57
CA PHE A 135 -5.80 -0.07 -9.34
C PHE A 135 -7.21 -0.52 -8.89
N ALA A 136 -7.69 -0.05 -7.73
CA ALA A 136 -9.06 -0.30 -7.26
C ALA A 136 -10.10 0.66 -7.85
N TYR A 137 -9.71 1.60 -8.72
CA TYR A 137 -10.61 2.63 -9.24
C TYR A 137 -11.86 2.06 -9.94
N GLN A 138 -11.74 0.93 -10.64
CA GLN A 138 -12.86 0.32 -11.36
C GLN A 138 -13.94 -0.17 -10.40
N ILE A 139 -13.57 -0.83 -9.31
CA ILE A 139 -14.54 -1.28 -8.31
C ILE A 139 -15.11 -0.10 -7.52
N ILE A 140 -14.30 0.90 -7.20
CA ILE A 140 -14.76 2.12 -6.52
C ILE A 140 -15.80 2.85 -7.38
N LYS A 141 -15.56 2.95 -8.69
CA LYS A 141 -16.51 3.51 -9.66
C LYS A 141 -17.83 2.77 -9.69
N LEU A 142 -17.80 1.43 -9.61
CA LEU A 142 -19.02 0.60 -9.59
C LEU A 142 -19.77 0.69 -8.25
N ILE A 143 -19.05 0.81 -7.14
CA ILE A 143 -19.63 0.99 -5.80
C ILE A 143 -20.30 2.37 -5.69
N SER A 144 -19.69 3.40 -6.31
CA SER A 144 -20.12 4.81 -6.27
C SER A 144 -20.36 5.29 -4.83
N PRO A 145 -19.31 5.34 -3.99
CA PRO A 145 -19.47 5.67 -2.58
C PRO A 145 -19.95 7.12 -2.37
N ASP A 146 -20.78 7.34 -1.35
CA ASP A 146 -21.25 8.67 -0.98
C ASP A 146 -20.12 9.60 -0.50
N TYR A 147 -19.09 9.01 0.12
CA TYR A 147 -17.90 9.73 0.57
C TYR A 147 -16.62 8.93 0.29
N LEU A 148 -15.82 9.44 -0.65
CA LEU A 148 -14.55 8.88 -1.09
C LEU A 148 -13.37 9.73 -0.59
N VAL A 149 -12.43 9.04 0.05
CA VAL A 149 -11.13 9.57 0.45
C VAL A 149 -10.03 8.85 -0.32
N TYR A 150 -9.15 9.61 -0.96
CA TYR A 150 -7.96 9.06 -1.63
C TYR A 150 -6.68 9.55 -0.94
N ASP A 151 -5.86 8.62 -0.45
CA ASP A 151 -4.51 8.91 0.05
C ASP A 151 -3.49 8.68 -1.07
N ILE A 152 -2.90 9.79 -1.54
CA ILE A 152 -1.82 9.83 -2.52
C ILE A 152 -0.48 9.94 -1.79
N PHE A 153 0.23 8.81 -1.74
CA PHE A 153 1.55 8.72 -1.10
C PHE A 153 2.70 8.43 -2.06
N ASP A 154 2.39 8.12 -3.32
CA ASP A 154 3.37 7.84 -4.37
C ASP A 154 2.78 8.22 -5.74
N ASP A 155 3.65 8.51 -6.71
CA ASP A 155 3.25 8.67 -8.10
C ASP A 155 3.33 7.31 -8.81
N PHE A 156 2.23 6.58 -8.76
CA PHE A 156 2.11 5.28 -9.42
C PHE A 156 2.14 5.39 -10.95
N SER A 157 1.91 6.57 -11.53
CA SER A 157 1.97 6.77 -12.98
C SER A 157 3.39 6.80 -13.52
N ASP A 158 4.38 7.11 -12.68
CA ASP A 158 5.80 7.09 -13.04
C ASP A 158 6.67 6.15 -12.19
N HIS A 159 6.05 5.25 -11.44
CA HIS A 159 6.78 4.33 -10.57
C HIS A 159 7.77 3.45 -11.38
N PRO A 160 9.07 3.40 -11.02
CA PRO A 160 10.12 2.80 -11.88
C PRO A 160 9.97 1.29 -12.07
N ARG A 161 9.33 0.60 -11.10
CA ARG A 161 9.08 -0.84 -11.18
C ARG A 161 7.90 -1.22 -12.08
N PHE A 162 7.16 -0.24 -12.60
CA PHE A 162 5.96 -0.47 -13.38
C PHE A 162 6.31 -0.42 -14.86
N ASN A 163 5.84 -1.43 -15.61
CA ASN A 163 5.88 -1.35 -17.07
C ASN A 163 4.87 -0.32 -17.60
N SER A 164 4.93 0.01 -18.89
CA SER A 164 4.05 1.02 -19.49
C SER A 164 2.55 0.72 -19.31
N ILE A 165 2.17 -0.56 -19.28
CA ILE A 165 0.78 -0.99 -19.07
C ILE A 165 0.33 -0.69 -17.62
N GLU A 166 1.17 -1.00 -16.64
CA GLU A 166 0.93 -0.69 -15.22
C GLU A 166 0.87 0.82 -15.00
N LYS A 167 1.81 1.58 -15.56
CA LYS A 167 1.86 3.05 -15.48
C LYS A 167 0.59 3.70 -16.06
N ASN A 168 0.15 3.27 -17.25
CA ASN A 168 -1.07 3.78 -17.88
C ASN A 168 -2.34 3.44 -17.07
N THR A 169 -2.38 2.24 -16.48
CA THR A 169 -3.51 1.81 -15.63
C THR A 169 -3.53 2.62 -14.34
N ALA A 170 -2.38 2.79 -13.69
CA ALA A 170 -2.22 3.62 -12.52
C ALA A 170 -2.62 5.08 -12.78
N LYS A 171 -2.13 5.68 -13.88
CA LYS A 171 -2.50 7.03 -14.31
C LYS A 171 -4.01 7.20 -14.46
N SER A 172 -4.67 6.25 -15.12
CA SER A 172 -6.12 6.27 -15.29
C SER A 172 -6.85 6.20 -13.95
N GLY A 173 -6.40 5.32 -13.05
CA GLY A 173 -6.96 5.18 -11.71
C GLY A 173 -6.73 6.42 -10.83
N MET A 174 -5.51 6.97 -10.86
CA MET A 174 -5.17 8.21 -10.15
C MET A 174 -6.02 9.38 -10.66
N ASN A 175 -6.15 9.57 -11.98
CA ASN A 175 -6.99 10.62 -12.54
C ASN A 175 -8.44 10.50 -12.07
N TYR A 176 -9.01 9.29 -12.12
CA TYR A 176 -10.37 9.05 -11.64
C TYR A 176 -10.51 9.37 -10.15
N LEU A 177 -9.60 8.88 -9.32
CA LEU A 177 -9.64 9.09 -7.86
C LEU A 177 -9.43 10.56 -7.50
N ILE A 178 -8.49 11.25 -8.16
CA ILE A 178 -8.29 12.68 -8.01
C ILE A 178 -9.58 13.41 -8.38
N GLU A 179 -10.21 13.07 -9.51
CA GLU A 179 -11.44 13.69 -10.00
C GLU A 179 -12.66 13.47 -9.09
N ASN A 180 -12.81 12.28 -8.51
CA ASN A 180 -14.05 11.87 -7.85
C ASN A 180 -13.98 11.81 -6.32
N SER A 181 -12.81 12.03 -5.71
CA SER A 181 -12.71 12.01 -4.24
C SER A 181 -13.29 13.29 -3.62
N ASN A 182 -14.08 13.11 -2.56
CA ASN A 182 -14.58 14.22 -1.72
C ASN A 182 -13.44 14.83 -0.89
N LYS A 183 -12.47 14.01 -0.51
CA LYS A 183 -11.30 14.43 0.26
C LYS A 183 -10.05 13.72 -0.27
N MET A 184 -8.94 14.44 -0.30
CA MET A 184 -7.64 13.84 -0.59
C MET A 184 -6.70 13.98 0.60
N ILE A 185 -5.80 13.03 0.76
CA ILE A 185 -4.70 13.06 1.70
C ILE A 185 -3.41 12.94 0.89
N ALA A 186 -2.49 13.87 1.08
CA ALA A 186 -1.21 13.87 0.39
C ALA A 186 -0.07 13.75 1.40
N VAL A 187 0.95 12.95 1.08
CA VAL A 187 2.11 12.75 1.96
C VAL A 187 3.08 13.94 1.96
N SER A 188 3.03 14.81 0.95
CA SER A 188 3.94 15.95 0.80
C SER A 188 3.30 17.09 0.01
N ASN A 189 3.86 18.30 0.16
CA ASN A 189 3.46 19.47 -0.62
C ASN A 189 3.65 19.26 -2.13
N HIS A 190 4.67 18.49 -2.53
CA HIS A 190 4.88 18.15 -3.94
C HIS A 190 3.63 17.56 -4.61
N PHE A 191 2.86 16.72 -3.90
CA PHE A 191 1.59 16.24 -4.43
C PHE A 191 0.52 17.33 -4.43
N ILE A 192 0.41 18.10 -3.36
CA ILE A 192 -0.61 19.17 -3.23
C ILE A 192 -0.47 20.19 -4.35
N ASP A 193 0.76 20.66 -4.61
CA ASP A 193 1.06 21.69 -5.60
C ASP A 193 0.73 21.26 -7.04
N ASN A 194 0.68 19.95 -7.29
CA ASN A 194 0.40 19.36 -8.60
C ASN A 194 -1.04 18.84 -8.74
N LEU A 195 -1.87 18.94 -7.70
CA LEU A 195 -3.25 18.49 -7.74
C LEU A 195 -4.18 19.65 -8.12
N PRO A 196 -5.23 19.39 -8.93
CA PRO A 196 -6.26 20.38 -9.16
C PRO A 196 -6.88 20.76 -7.81
N SER A 197 -6.87 22.06 -7.47
CA SER A 197 -7.34 22.66 -6.21
C SER A 197 -8.56 21.92 -5.63
N LYS A 198 -8.28 20.95 -4.77
CA LYS A 198 -9.25 20.10 -4.09
C LYS A 198 -8.97 20.10 -2.61
N ASN A 199 -9.97 19.72 -1.82
CA ASN A 199 -9.93 19.62 -0.37
C ASN A 199 -8.91 18.56 0.09
N THR A 200 -7.63 18.91 -0.01
CA THR A 200 -6.47 18.04 0.20
C THR A 200 -5.84 18.38 1.54
N LEU A 201 -5.63 17.37 2.37
CA LEU A 201 -4.89 17.52 3.62
C LEU A 201 -3.49 16.96 3.45
N MET A 202 -2.49 17.74 3.88
CA MET A 202 -1.15 17.19 4.04
C MET A 202 -1.10 16.35 5.31
N VAL A 203 -0.77 15.08 5.17
CA VAL A 203 -0.46 14.18 6.28
C VAL A 203 0.83 13.45 5.95
N SER A 204 1.96 13.95 6.44
CA SER A 204 3.27 13.33 6.21
C SER A 204 3.36 11.93 6.81
N ASN A 205 4.38 11.17 6.42
CA ASN A 205 4.73 9.96 7.16
C ASN A 205 5.19 10.34 8.57
N GLY A 206 4.76 9.55 9.55
CA GLY A 206 5.16 9.71 10.94
C GLY A 206 6.22 8.67 11.34
N PHE A 207 6.92 8.96 12.42
CA PHE A 207 7.79 8.02 13.12
C PHE A 207 7.44 8.01 14.61
N SER A 208 7.80 6.94 15.33
CA SER A 208 7.56 6.85 16.77
C SER A 208 8.30 7.96 17.50
N SER A 209 7.64 8.66 18.42
CA SER A 209 8.28 9.70 19.25
C SER A 209 9.40 9.15 20.14
N ASN A 210 9.40 7.83 20.40
CA ASN A 210 10.48 7.17 21.12
C ASN A 210 11.70 6.84 20.24
N PHE A 211 11.60 6.95 18.91
CA PHE A 211 12.71 6.69 17.99
C PHE A 211 13.94 7.55 18.31
N LEU A 212 13.72 8.83 18.66
CA LEU A 212 14.79 9.79 18.97
C LEU A 212 15.27 9.72 20.43
N LYS A 213 14.59 8.96 21.30
CA LYS A 213 14.91 8.88 22.73
C LYS A 213 15.80 7.71 23.09
N THR A 214 15.98 6.76 22.17
CA THR A 214 16.80 5.59 22.39
C THR A 214 18.26 5.98 22.17
N GLU A 215 19.03 6.12 23.25
CA GLU A 215 20.49 6.13 23.14
C GLU A 215 20.96 4.77 22.63
N PHE A 216 21.33 4.71 21.36
CA PHE A 216 21.89 3.51 20.76
C PHE A 216 23.40 3.66 20.68
N LYS A 217 24.12 2.81 21.42
CA LYS A 217 25.57 2.69 21.27
C LYS A 217 25.85 1.83 20.05
N ASN A 218 26.18 2.47 18.92
CA ASN A 218 26.48 1.75 17.69
C ASN A 218 27.92 1.20 17.74
N THR A 219 28.04 -0.10 18.06
CA THR A 219 29.33 -0.80 18.07
C THR A 219 29.83 -1.13 16.67
N ASP A 220 28.95 -1.26 15.69
CA ASP A 220 29.32 -1.70 14.33
C ASP A 220 30.14 -0.63 13.58
N LEU A 221 30.00 0.63 14.00
CA LEU A 221 30.74 1.76 13.44
C LEU A 221 31.91 2.21 14.33
N SER A 222 32.19 1.54 15.45
CA SER A 222 33.17 2.01 16.44
C SER A 222 34.62 2.03 15.93
N ASN A 223 34.90 1.24 14.88
CA ASN A 223 36.23 1.10 14.29
C ASN A 223 36.39 1.90 12.99
N ILE A 224 35.41 2.75 12.62
CA ILE A 224 35.47 3.59 11.43
C ILE A 224 36.01 4.95 11.85
N ASP A 225 37.20 5.28 11.36
CA ASP A 225 37.85 6.55 11.61
C ASP A 225 37.23 7.70 10.79
N GLY A 226 37.33 8.91 11.35
CA GLY A 226 36.92 10.15 10.70
C GLY A 226 35.41 10.42 10.69
N PRO A 227 34.98 11.54 10.09
CA PRO A 227 33.55 11.84 9.93
C PRO A 227 32.86 10.78 9.07
N ILE A 228 31.64 10.37 9.46
CA ILE A 228 30.84 9.39 8.74
C ILE A 228 29.69 10.07 7.99
N VAL A 229 29.59 9.82 6.69
CA VAL A 229 28.41 10.13 5.88
C VAL A 229 27.64 8.83 5.66
N GLY A 230 26.48 8.72 6.30
CA GLY A 230 25.62 7.54 6.24
C GLY A 230 24.54 7.63 5.16
N TYR A 231 24.34 6.53 4.44
CA TYR A 231 23.16 6.28 3.62
C TYR A 231 22.39 5.09 4.22
N SER A 232 21.09 5.25 4.47
CA SER A 232 20.22 4.15 4.86
C SER A 232 19.06 4.03 3.88
N GLY A 233 18.90 2.85 3.28
CA GLY A 233 17.85 2.62 2.30
C GLY A 233 18.21 1.54 1.27
N ARG A 234 17.33 1.34 0.29
CA ARG A 234 17.58 0.41 -0.81
C ARG A 234 18.67 0.94 -1.71
N ILE A 235 19.78 0.22 -1.81
CA ILE A 235 20.88 0.53 -2.72
C ILE A 235 20.47 0.02 -4.10
N SER A 236 20.16 0.95 -5.02
CA SER A 236 19.69 0.63 -6.38
C SER A 236 20.18 1.69 -7.38
N LYS A 237 19.77 1.56 -8.66
CA LYS A 237 20.03 2.55 -9.73
C LYS A 237 19.59 3.99 -9.41
N ARG A 238 18.79 4.21 -8.36
CA ARG A 238 18.45 5.56 -7.87
C ARG A 238 19.60 6.25 -7.15
N LEU A 239 20.61 5.52 -6.69
CA LEU A 239 21.80 6.09 -6.08
C LEU A 239 22.69 6.68 -7.19
N ASN A 240 23.00 7.97 -7.11
CA ASN A 240 23.87 8.63 -8.08
C ASN A 240 25.34 8.25 -7.81
N ILE A 241 25.78 7.14 -8.41
CA ILE A 241 27.14 6.62 -8.23
C ILE A 241 28.21 7.61 -8.71
N GLN A 242 27.96 8.37 -9.78
CA GLN A 242 28.93 9.36 -10.27
C GLN A 242 29.15 10.49 -9.26
N LEU A 243 28.06 10.99 -8.65
CA LEU A 243 28.15 11.96 -7.57
C LEU A 243 28.91 11.39 -6.39
N LEU A 244 28.61 10.14 -6.00
CA LEU A 244 29.27 9.49 -4.88
C LEU A 244 30.78 9.33 -5.11
N LEU A 245 31.20 8.85 -6.29
CA LEU A 245 32.61 8.71 -6.64
C LEU A 245 33.35 10.07 -6.59
N LYS A 246 32.69 11.13 -7.05
CA LYS A 246 33.22 12.50 -6.96
C LYS A 246 33.36 12.98 -5.52
N LEU A 247 32.40 12.65 -4.65
CA LEU A 247 32.46 13.00 -3.23
C LEU A 247 33.58 12.23 -2.52
N ILE A 248 33.70 10.93 -2.77
CA ILE A 248 34.75 10.07 -2.20
C ILE A 248 36.15 10.59 -2.59
N SER A 249 36.36 10.96 -3.86
CA SER A 249 37.65 11.47 -4.30
C SER A 249 37.98 12.86 -3.74
N THR A 250 36.95 13.68 -3.49
CA THR A 250 37.13 15.05 -2.94
C THR A 250 37.28 15.05 -1.42
N LEU A 251 36.75 14.04 -0.72
CA LEU A 251 36.72 13.95 0.74
C LEU A 251 37.39 12.65 1.23
N PRO A 252 38.71 12.48 1.03
CA PRO A 252 39.41 11.23 1.35
C PRO A 252 39.49 10.91 2.84
N HIS A 253 39.18 11.88 3.71
CA HIS A 253 39.16 11.75 5.16
C HIS A 253 37.77 11.41 5.73
N VAL A 254 36.76 11.26 4.86
CA VAL A 254 35.37 10.99 5.24
C VAL A 254 35.02 9.55 4.87
N SER A 255 34.42 8.84 5.81
CA SER A 255 33.94 7.48 5.63
C SER A 255 32.49 7.47 5.14
N PHE A 256 32.23 6.87 3.97
CA PHE A 256 30.87 6.72 3.43
C PHE A 256 30.32 5.34 3.76
N VAL A 257 29.27 5.28 4.59
CA VAL A 257 28.69 4.03 5.09
C VAL A 257 27.29 3.82 4.51
N PHE A 258 27.06 2.67 3.89
CA PHE A 258 25.79 2.31 3.26
C PHE A 258 25.12 1.17 4.01
N ILE A 259 23.89 1.38 4.48
CA ILE A 259 23.10 0.40 5.22
C ILE A 259 21.83 0.10 4.44
N GLY A 260 21.74 -1.10 3.88
CA GLY A 260 20.53 -1.61 3.27
C GLY A 260 20.79 -2.70 2.24
N GLU A 261 19.70 -3.27 1.73
CA GLU A 261 19.73 -4.31 0.72
C GLU A 261 20.15 -3.74 -0.65
N VAL A 262 21.02 -4.47 -1.34
CA VAL A 262 21.40 -4.20 -2.74
C VAL A 262 20.37 -4.83 -3.66
N TYR A 263 19.80 -4.02 -4.56
CA TYR A 263 18.88 -4.46 -5.58
C TYR A 263 19.51 -4.23 -6.96
N ASP A 264 19.87 -5.32 -7.64
CA ASP A 264 20.09 -5.31 -9.08
C ASP A 264 18.72 -5.19 -9.77
N GLU A 265 18.29 -3.95 -10.01
CA GLU A 265 17.26 -3.61 -10.99
C GLU A 265 17.95 -3.16 -12.27
#